data_AF-A0A1E4T7K2-F1
#
_entry.id   AF-A0A1E4T7K2-F1
#
_cell.length_a   1.000
_cell.length_b   1.000
_cell.length_c   1.000
_cell.angle_alpha   90.00
_cell.angle_beta   90.00
_cell.angle_gamma   90.00
#
_symmetry.space_group_name_H-M   'P 1'
#
loop_
_entity.id
_entity.type
_entity.pdbx_description
1 polymer ?
#
loop_
_entity_poly.entity_id
_entity_poly.type
_entity_poly.pdbx_seq_one_letter_code
_entity_poly.pdbx_strand_id
1 'polypeptide(L)'
;MALVPRRQNKLVLVAAVLTFIGFLCFITPSGTKVAEADIAPSVIPEGVTDFGSSLGSTTEDSTPTYNELDEPIVSKATAGADAAVTAEKAYVPAFAVEQDEVTTSKVAAKAESTLAAKNAASDITDSKVKTSKPKVESKPLYDQKEEAKYAGEVEAAACDADGSYVVMIDAGSTGSRVHIYKFDTCVSPPKLLNEEFEMLKPGLSSFDTDAAGAALSLDPLMDLALKSVPKAKRACTPVALKATAGLRLLGAEKSKAILAEVRRHLTEDYPFAVVEGDGISIMDGSDEGVYAWITTNYLLGNIGSKSKDPTAAVFDLGGGSTQIVFEPVDGESMIEGEHKYEISFGGRDFTLYQYSHLGYGLMQARKKINSYVMGMFLNDKNAAALLKPLTAAELKDDTLTTGISLQHPCLPPGVRADSIKVEMEDKSTYLVNFVSPAQSATDPVAQTASTQCRSIAESVLNKDSACESKSCSFNGIYQPSLRHQFLESSDMYIFSYFYDRLQPIGMPLSFTLQEMKDITKLVCSGAENWAQNFKDPKHVKELEDEPLWCLDLSFMTAMLHVGYDIPLTRELRTAKTIEDNELGWCLGASLPLLDKSSGWTCKITKDF
;
A
#
# COMPACT_ATOMS: atom_id res chain seq x y z
N MET A 1 2.72 -67.98 -44.12
CA MET A 1 4.15 -68.26 -44.38
C MET A 1 4.94 -67.08 -43.82
N ALA A 2 5.73 -67.12 -42.75
CA ALA A 2 6.22 -68.18 -41.88
C ALA A 2 6.44 -67.63 -40.44
N LEU A 3 6.10 -68.46 -39.43
CA LEU A 3 6.75 -68.73 -38.12
C LEU A 3 7.22 -67.57 -37.21
N VAL A 4 6.61 -67.31 -36.03
CA VAL A 4 6.84 -67.93 -34.68
C VAL A 4 7.82 -67.10 -33.77
N PRO A 5 7.65 -67.07 -32.42
CA PRO A 5 7.72 -65.85 -31.60
C PRO A 5 8.66 -65.90 -30.34
N ARG A 6 8.57 -64.83 -29.53
CA ARG A 6 8.78 -64.68 -28.06
C ARG A 6 10.19 -64.90 -27.43
N ARG A 7 10.68 -63.84 -26.73
CA ARG A 7 11.42 -63.82 -25.44
C ARG A 7 11.52 -62.35 -24.99
N GLN A 8 10.96 -61.91 -23.86
CA GLN A 8 11.24 -62.12 -22.42
C GLN A 8 11.90 -60.88 -21.79
N ASN A 9 11.18 -60.30 -20.81
CA ASN A 9 11.65 -59.41 -19.75
C ASN A 9 12.76 -60.05 -18.91
N LYS A 10 13.64 -59.19 -18.34
CA LYS A 10 14.23 -59.21 -16.97
C LYS A 10 15.44 -58.23 -16.96
N LEU A 11 15.86 -57.49 -15.92
CA LEU A 11 15.42 -57.26 -14.53
C LEU A 11 16.53 -56.40 -13.82
N VAL A 12 16.23 -55.87 -12.62
CA VAL A 12 17.12 -55.58 -11.45
C VAL A 12 17.82 -54.18 -11.42
N LEU A 13 17.87 -53.38 -10.34
CA LEU A 13 17.89 -53.64 -8.89
C LEU A 13 17.30 -52.47 -8.05
N VAL A 14 16.50 -52.81 -7.04
CA VAL A 14 16.28 -52.03 -5.79
C VAL A 14 16.64 -52.98 -4.65
N ALA A 15 17.31 -52.48 -3.60
CA ALA A 15 17.50 -53.20 -2.35
C ALA A 15 17.17 -52.30 -1.16
N ALA A 16 16.17 -52.74 -0.38
CA ALA A 16 15.93 -52.39 1.01
C ALA A 16 16.09 -53.68 1.83
N VAL A 17 16.55 -53.58 3.08
CA VAL A 17 16.66 -54.71 4.02
C VAL A 17 15.99 -54.34 5.35
N LEU A 18 15.07 -55.22 5.76
CA LEU A 18 14.32 -55.35 7.02
C LEU A 18 15.24 -55.81 8.19
N THR A 19 14.90 -55.89 9.48
CA THR A 19 13.81 -56.64 10.20
C THR A 19 14.14 -56.54 11.73
N PHE A 20 13.25 -56.56 12.75
CA PHE A 20 12.54 -57.69 13.43
C PHE A 20 11.74 -57.13 14.65
N ILE A 21 10.39 -57.21 14.71
CA ILE A 21 9.46 -58.13 15.45
C ILE A 21 9.62 -58.24 16.99
N GLY A 22 8.51 -58.01 17.72
CA GLY A 22 8.28 -58.49 19.10
C GLY A 22 6.90 -58.10 19.70
N PHE A 23 6.03 -59.10 19.89
CA PHE A 23 4.62 -59.09 20.37
C PHE A 23 4.50 -59.07 21.93
N LEU A 24 3.42 -58.46 22.48
CA LEU A 24 2.38 -59.00 23.40
C LEU A 24 1.84 -58.04 24.51
N CYS A 25 0.52 -57.81 24.41
CA CYS A 25 -0.57 -57.84 25.41
C CYS A 25 -0.61 -57.02 26.73
N PHE A 26 -1.74 -56.30 26.85
CA PHE A 26 -2.68 -56.10 27.98
C PHE A 26 -2.14 -55.87 29.41
N ILE A 27 -2.59 -54.78 30.03
CA ILE A 27 -3.43 -54.71 31.26
C ILE A 27 -3.64 -53.22 31.63
N THR A 28 -4.91 -52.80 31.78
CA THR A 28 -5.31 -51.60 32.53
C THR A 28 -5.16 -51.83 34.04
N PRO A 29 -4.95 -50.78 34.84
CA PRO A 29 -5.92 -50.61 35.92
C PRO A 29 -6.33 -49.17 36.20
N SER A 30 -7.60 -49.08 36.57
CA SER A 30 -8.33 -47.99 37.21
C SER A 30 -7.89 -47.72 38.67
N GLY A 31 -7.92 -46.44 39.05
CA GLY A 31 -8.50 -45.95 40.32
C GLY A 31 -7.63 -45.96 41.59
N THR A 32 -7.39 -44.76 42.15
CA THR A 32 -7.67 -44.28 43.55
C THR A 32 -6.82 -43.00 43.79
N LYS A 33 -7.37 -41.79 43.97
CA LYS A 33 -8.03 -41.16 45.14
C LYS A 33 -7.10 -40.80 46.33
N VAL A 34 -7.12 -39.49 46.65
CA VAL A 34 -6.88 -38.77 47.93
C VAL A 34 -5.47 -38.29 48.32
N ALA A 35 -5.30 -36.96 48.35
CA ALA A 35 -4.91 -36.11 49.51
C ALA A 35 -4.75 -34.67 48.98
N GLU A 36 -5.73 -33.75 49.09
CA GLU A 36 -5.99 -32.87 50.24
C GLU A 36 -4.72 -32.24 50.86
N ALA A 37 -4.52 -30.95 50.55
CA ALA A 37 -3.78 -30.01 51.38
C ALA A 37 -4.53 -28.66 51.33
N ASP A 38 -5.34 -28.43 52.35
CA ASP A 38 -5.93 -27.15 52.73
C ASP A 38 -4.92 -26.30 53.54
N ILE A 39 -5.31 -25.03 53.75
CA ILE A 39 -4.74 -23.97 54.63
C ILE A 39 -3.80 -23.01 53.88
N ALA A 40 -4.01 -21.69 53.78
CA ALA A 40 -5.07 -20.76 54.20
C ALA A 40 -4.84 -19.40 53.47
N PRO A 41 -5.85 -18.50 53.40
CA PRO A 41 -5.81 -17.26 52.63
C PRO A 41 -5.23 -16.08 53.43
N SER A 42 -4.41 -15.24 52.79
CA SER A 42 -3.96 -13.96 53.36
C SER A 42 -4.91 -12.82 52.99
N VAL A 43 -5.89 -12.62 53.88
CA VAL A 43 -6.34 -11.34 54.47
C VAL A 43 -6.08 -10.05 53.67
N ILE A 44 -7.20 -9.46 53.22
CA ILE A 44 -7.44 -8.04 52.95
C ILE A 44 -7.33 -7.24 54.27
N PRO A 45 -6.84 -5.98 54.24
CA PRO A 45 -7.37 -4.96 55.13
C PRO A 45 -8.05 -3.84 54.33
N GLU A 46 -9.38 -3.75 54.51
CA GLU A 46 -10.13 -2.53 54.30
C GLU A 46 -9.99 -1.63 55.52
N GLY A 47 -9.92 -0.32 55.24
CA GLY A 47 -10.41 0.73 56.14
C GLY A 47 -9.36 1.40 57.02
N VAL A 48 -9.23 2.73 56.91
CA VAL A 48 -10.03 3.67 57.71
C VAL A 48 -9.49 5.12 57.56
N THR A 49 -10.39 5.99 57.07
CA THR A 49 -10.60 7.44 57.33
C THR A 49 -9.53 8.50 57.03
N ASP A 50 -9.89 9.37 56.08
CA ASP A 50 -10.23 10.79 56.27
C ASP A 50 -9.26 11.68 57.06
N PHE A 51 -8.70 12.71 56.40
CA PHE A 51 -8.60 14.08 56.94
C PHE A 51 -8.21 15.08 55.83
N GLY A 52 -9.11 16.04 55.58
CA GLY A 52 -8.79 17.46 55.76
C GLY A 52 -7.93 18.18 54.71
N SER A 53 -8.63 18.96 53.89
CA SER A 53 -8.21 20.25 53.31
C SER A 53 -7.26 21.12 54.16
N SER A 54 -6.29 21.79 53.53
CA SER A 54 -5.98 23.21 53.81
C SER A 54 -5.01 23.82 52.79
N LEU A 55 -5.34 25.05 52.41
CA LEU A 55 -4.52 26.07 51.75
C LEU A 55 -3.21 26.39 52.50
N GLY A 56 -2.24 26.97 51.78
CA GLY A 56 -1.12 27.70 52.39
C GLY A 56 0.01 28.08 51.43
N SER A 57 -0.04 29.30 50.92
CA SER A 57 1.04 30.04 50.24
C SER A 57 2.11 30.56 51.21
N THR A 58 3.37 30.69 50.77
CA THR A 58 4.39 31.75 51.06
C THR A 58 5.73 31.29 50.43
N THR A 59 6.30 31.92 49.39
CA THR A 59 7.17 33.13 49.32
C THR A 59 8.48 33.09 50.12
N GLU A 60 9.55 33.55 49.45
CA GLU A 60 10.94 33.92 49.85
C GLU A 60 12.00 33.00 49.21
N ASP A 61 12.65 33.37 48.10
CA ASP A 61 13.64 34.45 47.86
C ASP A 61 15.04 34.17 48.47
N SER A 62 16.04 34.04 47.60
CA SER A 62 17.46 34.36 47.84
C SER A 62 18.31 34.04 46.60
N THR A 63 18.70 35.08 45.89
CA THR A 63 19.85 35.12 44.96
C THR A 63 21.19 34.94 45.70
N PRO A 64 22.26 34.55 45.00
CA PRO A 64 23.39 35.48 44.93
C PRO A 64 24.11 35.57 43.56
N THR A 65 24.31 36.81 43.13
CA THR A 65 25.50 37.48 42.55
C THR A 65 26.47 36.78 41.57
N TYR A 66 26.65 37.51 40.46
CA TYR A 66 27.68 37.58 39.42
C TYR A 66 29.15 37.34 39.80
N ASN A 67 29.92 36.82 38.83
CA ASN A 67 31.21 37.38 38.45
C ASN A 67 31.42 37.29 36.93
N GLU A 68 31.93 38.40 36.41
CA GLU A 68 32.22 38.78 35.03
C GLU A 68 33.68 38.44 34.69
N LEU A 69 34.01 38.21 33.41
CA LEU A 69 35.07 38.92 32.65
C LEU A 69 35.60 38.16 31.41
N ASP A 70 35.77 38.97 30.37
CA ASP A 70 36.72 38.92 29.24
C ASP A 70 36.33 38.25 27.89
N GLU A 71 35.81 39.11 27.01
CA GLU A 71 35.98 39.17 25.54
C GLU A 71 37.49 39.45 25.14
N PRO A 72 37.96 39.73 23.87
CA PRO A 72 37.24 40.15 22.65
C PRO A 72 37.84 39.77 21.26
N ILE A 73 37.24 40.43 20.23
CA ILE A 73 37.79 40.90 18.93
C ILE A 73 37.25 40.14 17.70
N VAL A 74 36.17 40.58 17.01
CA VAL A 74 35.92 41.77 16.13
C VAL A 74 36.18 41.50 14.65
N SER A 75 35.12 41.58 13.82
CA SER A 75 34.99 42.51 12.67
C SER A 75 33.56 42.48 12.11
N LYS A 76 32.74 43.48 12.47
CA LYS A 76 32.22 44.61 11.64
C LYS A 76 31.32 44.18 10.47
N ALA A 77 29.99 44.36 10.57
CA ALA A 77 29.19 45.61 10.40
C ALA A 77 28.95 45.89 8.89
N THR A 78 27.75 46.20 8.39
CA THR A 78 26.70 47.15 8.83
C THR A 78 25.36 46.81 8.12
N ALA A 79 24.23 46.75 8.83
CA ALA A 79 23.17 47.77 8.97
C ALA A 79 22.27 47.95 7.71
N GLY A 80 20.94 48.01 7.77
CA GLY A 80 20.01 47.97 8.90
C GLY A 80 18.59 48.27 8.41
N ALA A 81 17.59 48.01 9.25
CA ALA A 81 16.44 48.90 9.53
C ALA A 81 15.40 48.15 10.39
N ASP A 82 15.07 48.79 11.50
CA ASP A 82 14.24 48.35 12.62
C ASP A 82 12.76 48.12 12.29
N ALA A 83 12.12 47.20 13.01
CA ALA A 83 10.90 47.50 13.76
C ALA A 83 10.60 46.39 14.78
N ALA A 84 10.32 46.83 16.01
CA ALA A 84 10.12 46.03 17.21
C ALA A 84 8.93 45.05 17.13
N VAL A 85 9.12 43.85 17.71
CA VAL A 85 8.02 42.93 18.07
C VAL A 85 7.97 42.86 19.59
N THR A 86 6.90 43.41 20.15
CA THR A 86 6.46 43.18 21.52
C THR A 86 5.91 41.77 21.64
N ALA A 87 6.44 41.00 22.59
CA ALA A 87 5.90 39.70 22.97
C ALA A 87 4.57 39.87 23.73
N GLU A 88 3.50 39.27 23.22
CA GLU A 88 2.23 39.14 23.93
C GLU A 88 1.91 37.66 24.16
N LYS A 89 1.50 37.37 25.40
CA LYS A 89 1.25 36.03 25.94
C LYS A 89 0.08 35.34 25.22
N ALA A 90 0.29 34.11 24.78
CA ALA A 90 -0.77 33.23 24.31
C ALA A 90 -1.69 32.82 25.47
N TYR A 91 -2.96 33.18 25.34
CA TYR A 91 -4.09 32.75 26.17
C TYR A 91 -4.74 31.53 25.51
N VAL A 92 -4.93 30.46 26.29
CA VAL A 92 -5.63 29.23 25.88
C VAL A 92 -7.04 29.28 26.46
N PRO A 93 -8.13 29.26 25.66
CA PRO A 93 -9.45 29.03 26.19
C PRO A 93 -9.82 27.54 26.14
N ALA A 94 -10.30 27.05 27.27
CA ALA A 94 -10.99 25.78 27.42
C ALA A 94 -12.33 25.80 26.66
N PHE A 95 -12.63 24.73 25.93
CA PHE A 95 -13.94 24.53 25.32
C PHE A 95 -14.96 24.11 26.39
N ALA A 96 -15.94 24.99 26.62
CA ALA A 96 -17.16 24.68 27.36
C ALA A 96 -18.15 23.94 26.44
N VAL A 97 -18.78 22.92 27.00
CA VAL A 97 -19.94 22.22 26.43
C VAL A 97 -21.16 23.10 26.66
N GLU A 98 -21.86 23.46 25.60
CA GLU A 98 -23.16 24.15 25.69
C GLU A 98 -24.24 23.25 25.08
N GLN A 99 -25.13 22.79 25.96
CA GLN A 99 -26.44 22.28 25.60
C GLN A 99 -27.32 23.48 25.26
N ASP A 100 -28.08 23.40 24.17
CA ASP A 100 -29.18 24.34 23.99
C ASP A 100 -30.48 23.65 23.57
N GLU A 101 -31.52 24.08 24.28
CA GLU A 101 -32.87 23.56 24.34
C GLU A 101 -33.70 23.93 23.11
N VAL A 102 -34.62 23.03 22.80
CA VAL A 102 -35.68 23.19 21.80
C VAL A 102 -36.78 24.12 22.34
N THR A 103 -37.14 25.16 21.58
CA THR A 103 -38.43 25.85 21.73
C THR A 103 -39.28 25.79 20.46
N THR A 104 -40.51 25.35 20.66
CA THR A 104 -41.55 25.03 19.68
C THR A 104 -42.42 26.24 19.28
N SER A 105 -42.90 26.28 18.03
CA SER A 105 -44.28 26.73 17.73
C SER A 105 -44.78 26.38 16.31
N LYS A 106 -45.67 25.37 16.25
CA LYS A 106 -46.94 25.23 15.49
C LYS A 106 -47.01 25.58 13.99
N VAL A 107 -47.43 24.61 13.15
CA VAL A 107 -48.81 24.46 12.59
C VAL A 107 -49.03 22.99 12.17
N ALA A 108 -50.23 22.48 12.45
CA ALA A 108 -50.68 21.09 12.34
C ALA A 108 -51.12 20.66 10.93
N ALA A 109 -51.04 19.35 10.64
CA ALA A 109 -52.18 18.44 10.40
C ALA A 109 -51.92 17.36 9.33
N LYS A 110 -52.42 16.14 9.63
CA LYS A 110 -52.56 14.90 8.83
C LYS A 110 -51.26 14.12 8.58
N ALA A 111 -51.16 12.82 8.86
CA ALA A 111 -52.17 11.81 9.17
C ALA A 111 -51.51 10.58 9.82
N GLU A 112 -52.16 10.01 10.83
CA GLU A 112 -52.02 8.60 11.20
C GLU A 112 -53.42 8.03 11.53
N SER A 113 -53.75 6.93 10.86
CA SER A 113 -54.45 5.72 11.32
C SER A 113 -54.76 4.93 10.03
N THR A 114 -54.72 3.60 9.96
CA THR A 114 -55.26 2.65 10.93
C THR A 114 -54.68 1.25 10.66
N LEU A 115 -54.64 0.46 11.74
CA LEU A 115 -54.25 -0.94 11.84
C LEU A 115 -55.36 -1.89 11.32
N ALA A 116 -54.92 -3.10 10.91
CA ALA A 116 -55.58 -4.41 11.06
C ALA A 116 -56.52 -4.97 9.96
N ALA A 117 -55.98 -6.00 9.30
CA ALA A 117 -56.52 -7.36 9.10
C ALA A 117 -57.70 -7.62 8.14
N LYS A 118 -57.44 -8.47 7.13
CA LYS A 118 -58.29 -9.62 6.76
C LYS A 118 -57.52 -10.63 5.88
N ASN A 119 -57.50 -11.88 6.34
CA ASN A 119 -57.01 -13.07 5.65
C ASN A 119 -57.94 -13.48 4.49
N ALA A 120 -57.38 -13.97 3.39
CA ALA A 120 -57.97 -15.03 2.57
C ALA A 120 -56.87 -15.75 1.77
N ALA A 121 -56.90 -17.08 1.84
CA ALA A 121 -55.97 -18.02 1.22
C ALA A 121 -56.02 -18.00 -0.32
N SER A 122 -54.90 -18.29 -0.97
CA SER A 122 -54.88 -19.20 -2.12
C SER A 122 -53.47 -19.71 -2.41
N ASP A 123 -53.45 -20.94 -2.89
CA ASP A 123 -52.36 -21.87 -3.07
C ASP A 123 -51.23 -21.45 -4.02
N ILE A 124 -50.10 -22.10 -3.76
CA ILE A 124 -48.88 -22.22 -4.53
C ILE A 124 -49.16 -22.69 -5.98
N THR A 125 -48.66 -21.94 -6.97
CA THR A 125 -48.12 -22.55 -8.20
C THR A 125 -46.85 -21.84 -8.66
N ASP A 126 -45.77 -22.61 -8.59
CA ASP A 126 -44.51 -22.60 -9.35
C ASP A 126 -44.37 -21.56 -10.48
N SER A 127 -43.38 -20.67 -10.35
CA SER A 127 -42.75 -19.98 -11.49
C SER A 127 -41.35 -19.52 -11.12
N LYS A 128 -40.37 -20.23 -11.68
CA LYS A 128 -38.93 -19.91 -11.73
C LYS A 128 -38.69 -18.42 -12.04
N VAL A 129 -38.12 -17.68 -11.09
CA VAL A 129 -37.46 -16.40 -11.39
C VAL A 129 -35.95 -16.64 -11.44
N LYS A 130 -35.41 -16.50 -12.65
CA LYS A 130 -33.98 -16.52 -12.95
C LYS A 130 -33.29 -15.34 -12.27
N THR A 131 -32.23 -15.61 -11.54
CA THR A 131 -31.25 -14.62 -11.08
C THR A 131 -30.48 -14.08 -12.29
N SER A 132 -30.75 -12.82 -12.67
CA SER A 132 -29.92 -12.08 -13.61
C SER A 132 -28.76 -11.42 -12.87
N LYS A 133 -27.54 -11.87 -13.17
CA LYS A 133 -26.29 -11.18 -12.82
C LYS A 133 -26.28 -9.78 -13.46
N PRO A 134 -25.78 -8.73 -12.79
CA PRO A 134 -25.54 -7.45 -13.45
C PRO A 134 -24.46 -7.65 -14.52
N LYS A 135 -24.77 -7.27 -15.75
CA LYS A 135 -23.87 -7.28 -16.89
C LYS A 135 -23.20 -5.91 -16.91
N VAL A 136 -21.92 -5.84 -16.59
CA VAL A 136 -21.10 -4.66 -16.91
C VAL A 136 -21.01 -4.62 -18.43
N GLU A 137 -21.63 -3.64 -19.06
CA GLU A 137 -21.43 -3.39 -20.49
C GLU A 137 -20.07 -2.72 -20.68
N SER A 138 -19.06 -3.53 -21.00
CA SER A 138 -17.83 -3.07 -21.62
C SER A 138 -18.17 -2.54 -23.02
N LYS A 139 -18.09 -1.22 -23.23
CA LYS A 139 -17.98 -0.69 -24.58
C LYS A 139 -16.63 -1.16 -25.14
N PRO A 140 -16.58 -1.71 -26.37
CA PRO A 140 -15.31 -2.04 -27.00
C PRO A 140 -14.49 -0.76 -27.20
N LEU A 141 -13.18 -0.84 -27.00
CA LEU A 141 -12.25 0.30 -27.09
C LEU A 141 -12.22 0.97 -28.48
N TYR A 142 -12.87 0.39 -29.50
CA TYR A 142 -12.98 0.95 -30.86
C TYR A 142 -14.31 0.57 -31.55
N ASP A 143 -14.98 1.56 -32.14
CA ASP A 143 -16.03 1.32 -33.14
C ASP A 143 -15.37 1.01 -34.50
N GLN A 144 -15.59 -0.21 -35.00
CA GLN A 144 -15.09 -0.67 -36.31
C GLN A 144 -15.50 0.24 -37.48
N LYS A 145 -16.48 1.13 -37.31
CA LYS A 145 -16.94 2.04 -38.36
C LYS A 145 -16.12 3.33 -38.48
N GLU A 146 -15.26 3.68 -37.52
CA GLU A 146 -14.38 4.87 -37.59
C GLU A 146 -13.01 4.59 -38.23
N GLU A 147 -12.64 3.32 -38.45
CA GLU A 147 -11.39 2.90 -39.12
C GLU A 147 -11.21 3.52 -40.52
N ALA A 148 -12.30 3.85 -41.21
CA ALA A 148 -12.24 4.32 -42.60
C ALA A 148 -12.02 5.83 -42.79
N LYS A 149 -12.01 6.63 -41.71
CA LYS A 149 -12.06 8.11 -41.84
C LYS A 149 -10.76 8.85 -41.46
N TYR A 150 -9.79 8.16 -40.85
CA TYR A 150 -8.53 8.77 -40.36
C TYR A 150 -7.25 8.30 -41.07
N ALA A 151 -7.35 7.67 -42.24
CA ALA A 151 -6.21 7.35 -43.10
C ALA A 151 -5.66 8.60 -43.84
N GLY A 152 -5.37 9.67 -43.11
CA GLY A 152 -4.75 10.89 -43.62
C GLY A 152 -3.24 10.89 -43.39
N GLU A 153 -2.49 10.60 -44.45
CA GLU A 153 -1.07 10.88 -44.72
C GLU A 153 -0.19 11.24 -43.50
N VAL A 154 0.22 10.22 -42.75
CA VAL A 154 1.55 10.19 -42.13
C VAL A 154 2.37 9.26 -43.01
N GLU A 155 3.55 9.70 -43.50
CA GLU A 155 4.48 8.80 -44.18
C GLU A 155 4.63 7.54 -43.32
N ALA A 156 4.29 6.38 -43.90
CA ALA A 156 4.39 5.10 -43.23
C ALA A 156 5.86 4.85 -42.89
N ALA A 157 6.28 5.22 -41.69
CA ALA A 157 7.42 4.59 -41.06
C ALA A 157 7.20 3.08 -41.17
N ALA A 158 8.19 2.34 -41.67
CA ALA A 158 8.09 0.90 -41.86
C ALA A 158 7.69 0.24 -40.53
N CYS A 159 6.39 -0.01 -40.35
CA CYS A 159 5.85 -0.54 -39.12
C CYS A 159 6.03 -2.06 -39.10
N ASP A 160 6.29 -2.62 -37.91
CA ASP A 160 6.51 -4.06 -37.77
C ASP A 160 5.15 -4.77 -37.71
N ALA A 161 4.70 -5.27 -38.87
CA ALA A 161 3.41 -5.98 -38.99
C ALA A 161 3.32 -7.24 -38.11
N ASP A 162 4.45 -7.80 -37.67
CA ASP A 162 4.49 -8.97 -36.76
C ASP A 162 4.46 -8.54 -35.27
N GLY A 163 4.44 -7.23 -35.00
CA GLY A 163 4.34 -6.60 -33.69
C GLY A 163 5.67 -6.39 -32.98
N SER A 164 5.84 -5.26 -32.32
CA SER A 164 7.04 -4.90 -31.55
C SER A 164 6.96 -5.39 -30.11
N TYR A 165 8.09 -5.73 -29.51
CA TYR A 165 8.14 -6.23 -28.12
C TYR A 165 8.90 -5.26 -27.22
N VAL A 166 8.53 -5.20 -25.94
CA VAL A 166 9.27 -4.50 -24.88
C VAL A 166 9.28 -5.39 -23.64
N VAL A 167 10.44 -5.51 -22.98
CA VAL A 167 10.58 -6.20 -21.70
C VAL A 167 10.85 -5.15 -20.61
N MET A 168 9.94 -5.01 -19.66
CA MET A 168 10.08 -4.11 -18.53
C MET A 168 10.15 -4.90 -17.22
N ILE A 169 11.19 -4.66 -16.43
CA ILE A 169 11.37 -5.29 -15.12
C ILE A 169 11.10 -4.25 -14.03
N ASP A 170 10.09 -4.52 -13.21
CA ASP A 170 9.81 -3.75 -11.99
C ASP A 170 10.50 -4.39 -10.80
N ALA A 171 11.53 -3.74 -10.28
CA ALA A 171 12.21 -4.15 -9.05
C ALA A 171 11.58 -3.47 -7.82
N GLY A 172 10.46 -4.03 -7.39
CA GLY A 172 9.70 -3.63 -6.21
C GLY A 172 10.38 -3.95 -4.88
N SER A 173 9.93 -3.28 -3.81
CA SER A 173 10.43 -3.50 -2.44
C SER A 173 10.16 -4.90 -1.88
N THR A 174 9.07 -5.55 -2.29
CA THR A 174 8.62 -6.86 -1.78
C THR A 174 8.77 -7.99 -2.79
N GLY A 175 9.16 -7.69 -4.02
CA GLY A 175 9.28 -8.63 -5.12
C GLY A 175 9.69 -7.94 -6.41
N SER A 176 10.19 -8.71 -7.37
CA SER A 176 10.50 -8.25 -8.73
C SER A 176 9.49 -8.83 -9.72
N ARG A 177 9.11 -8.07 -10.75
CA ARG A 177 8.19 -8.50 -11.81
C ARG A 177 8.79 -8.29 -13.19
N VAL A 178 8.37 -9.09 -14.16
CA VAL A 178 8.61 -8.80 -15.58
C VAL A 178 7.30 -8.66 -16.31
N HIS A 179 7.27 -7.69 -17.21
CA HIS A 179 6.21 -7.46 -18.17
C HIS A 179 6.79 -7.60 -19.56
N ILE A 180 6.24 -8.51 -20.36
CA ILE A 180 6.59 -8.68 -21.77
C ILE A 180 5.42 -8.24 -22.60
N TYR A 181 5.53 -7.03 -23.14
CA TYR A 181 4.49 -6.43 -23.96
C TYR A 181 4.72 -6.72 -25.44
N LYS A 182 3.64 -6.98 -26.16
CA LYS A 182 3.59 -7.00 -27.62
C LYS A 182 2.67 -5.89 -28.11
N PHE A 183 3.15 -5.05 -29.03
CA PHE A 183 2.40 -3.92 -29.58
C PHE A 183 2.25 -4.01 -31.10
N ASP A 184 1.10 -3.55 -31.59
CA ASP A 184 0.94 -3.09 -32.96
C ASP A 184 1.42 -1.64 -33.06
N THR A 185 2.49 -1.43 -33.82
CA THR A 185 3.11 -0.11 -34.05
C THR A 185 2.71 0.50 -35.40
N CYS A 186 1.84 -0.16 -36.16
CA CYS A 186 1.26 0.38 -37.39
C CYS A 186 0.11 1.37 -37.12
N VAL A 187 -0.31 1.50 -35.85
CA VAL A 187 -1.32 2.45 -35.38
C VAL A 187 -0.72 3.43 -34.38
N SER A 188 -1.34 4.60 -34.25
CA SER A 188 -0.91 5.66 -33.32
C SER A 188 -2.07 6.08 -32.41
N PRO A 189 -1.90 6.03 -31.07
CA PRO A 189 -0.75 5.47 -30.36
C PRO A 189 -0.61 3.96 -30.61
N PRO A 190 0.57 3.36 -30.37
CA PRO A 190 0.75 1.93 -30.48
C PRO A 190 -0.30 1.18 -29.68
N LYS A 191 -0.88 0.12 -30.26
CA LYS A 191 -1.92 -0.68 -29.62
C LYS A 191 -1.32 -1.88 -28.92
N LEU A 192 -1.60 -2.05 -27.64
CA LEU A 192 -1.22 -3.23 -26.88
C LEU A 192 -1.99 -4.44 -27.40
N LEU A 193 -1.25 -5.48 -27.82
CA LEU A 193 -1.79 -6.72 -28.33
C LEU A 193 -1.81 -7.83 -27.28
N ASN A 194 -0.79 -7.86 -26.43
CA ASN A 194 -0.63 -8.87 -25.40
C ASN A 194 0.35 -8.42 -24.32
N GLU A 195 0.12 -8.86 -23.08
CA GLU A 195 1.06 -8.82 -21.98
C GLU A 195 1.29 -10.24 -21.45
N GLU A 196 2.55 -10.61 -21.23
CA GLU A 196 2.91 -11.72 -20.35
C GLU A 196 3.54 -11.16 -19.07
N PHE A 197 3.11 -11.69 -17.92
CA PHE A 197 3.47 -11.18 -16.61
C PHE A 197 3.89 -12.31 -15.66
N GLU A 198 4.94 -12.09 -14.87
CA GLU A 198 5.36 -12.96 -13.78
C GLU A 198 5.95 -12.13 -12.63
N MET A 199 5.71 -12.55 -11.38
CA MET A 199 6.24 -11.92 -10.17
C MET A 199 6.97 -12.94 -9.30
N LEU A 200 8.15 -12.55 -8.80
CA LEU A 200 8.94 -13.30 -7.83
C LEU A 200 9.06 -12.54 -6.51
N LYS A 201 9.33 -13.29 -5.44
CA LYS A 201 9.75 -12.77 -4.12
C LYS A 201 11.03 -13.49 -3.68
N PRO A 202 11.93 -12.84 -2.92
CA PRO A 202 11.86 -11.45 -2.46
C PRO A 202 12.25 -10.44 -3.56
N GLY A 203 12.19 -9.14 -3.25
CA GLY A 203 12.66 -8.07 -4.15
C GLY A 203 14.17 -7.83 -4.03
N LEU A 204 14.74 -7.01 -4.93
CA LEU A 204 16.19 -6.76 -4.97
C LEU A 204 16.77 -6.19 -3.66
N SER A 205 15.99 -5.41 -2.91
CA SER A 205 16.44 -4.82 -1.65
C SER A 205 16.72 -5.84 -0.54
N SER A 206 16.22 -7.09 -0.67
CA SER A 206 16.42 -8.14 0.34
C SER A 206 17.80 -8.80 0.28
N PHE A 207 18.57 -8.58 -0.79
CA PHE A 207 19.90 -9.16 -0.96
C PHE A 207 21.01 -8.35 -0.28
N ASP A 208 20.69 -7.13 0.20
CA ASP A 208 21.59 -6.25 0.92
C ASP A 208 22.94 -5.99 0.21
N THR A 209 24.00 -6.70 0.59
CA THR A 209 25.34 -6.60 -0.02
C THR A 209 25.62 -7.67 -1.08
N ASP A 210 24.72 -8.63 -1.30
CA ASP A 210 24.84 -9.70 -2.30
C ASP A 210 24.29 -9.26 -3.67
N ALA A 211 25.06 -8.41 -4.36
CA ALA A 211 24.67 -7.90 -5.69
C ALA A 211 24.54 -9.00 -6.76
N ALA A 212 25.36 -10.06 -6.68
CA ALA A 212 25.31 -11.18 -7.62
C ALA A 212 24.05 -12.02 -7.41
N GLY A 213 23.71 -12.36 -6.16
CA GLY A 213 22.45 -13.02 -5.83
C GLY A 213 21.23 -12.20 -6.25
N ALA A 214 21.29 -10.89 -6.10
CA ALA A 214 20.23 -9.98 -6.56
C ALA A 214 20.00 -10.07 -8.08
N ALA A 215 21.06 -10.06 -8.89
CA ALA A 215 20.95 -10.18 -10.34
C ALA A 215 20.45 -11.57 -10.78
N LEU A 216 20.99 -12.64 -10.20
CA LEU A 216 20.57 -14.02 -10.48
C LEU A 216 19.11 -14.29 -10.08
N SER A 217 18.58 -13.56 -9.09
CA SER A 217 17.16 -13.67 -8.71
C SER A 217 16.18 -13.33 -9.85
N LEU A 218 16.65 -12.62 -10.89
CA LEU A 218 15.85 -12.24 -12.05
C LEU A 218 15.83 -13.32 -13.15
N ASP A 219 16.63 -14.39 -13.05
CA ASP A 219 16.73 -15.41 -14.09
C ASP A 219 15.39 -16.07 -14.47
N PRO A 220 14.52 -16.46 -13.52
CA PRO A 220 13.24 -17.05 -13.90
C PRO A 220 12.32 -16.08 -14.66
N LEU A 221 12.45 -14.77 -14.40
CA LEU A 221 11.71 -13.73 -15.13
C LEU A 221 12.25 -13.59 -16.56
N MET A 222 13.57 -13.61 -16.72
CA MET A 222 14.20 -13.52 -18.04
C MET A 222 14.01 -14.79 -18.88
N ASP A 223 13.93 -15.96 -18.23
CA ASP A 223 13.55 -17.22 -18.87
C ASP A 223 12.15 -17.16 -19.47
N LEU A 224 11.20 -16.49 -18.79
CA LEU A 224 9.89 -16.22 -19.36
C LEU A 224 10.04 -15.33 -20.60
N ALA A 225 10.75 -14.20 -20.50
CA ALA A 225 10.95 -13.31 -21.64
C ALA A 225 11.59 -14.01 -22.86
N LEU A 226 12.53 -14.94 -22.64
CA LEU A 226 13.08 -15.77 -23.71
C LEU A 226 12.03 -16.69 -24.35
N LYS A 227 11.09 -17.24 -23.59
CA LYS A 227 10.00 -18.07 -24.13
C LYS A 227 8.98 -17.24 -24.91
N SER A 228 8.65 -16.05 -24.41
CA SER A 228 7.63 -15.16 -24.97
C SER A 228 8.09 -14.46 -26.26
N VAL A 229 9.35 -14.01 -26.32
CA VAL A 229 9.87 -13.23 -27.46
C VAL A 229 10.51 -14.14 -28.53
N PRO A 230 10.04 -14.10 -29.80
CA PRO A 230 10.61 -14.90 -30.88
C PRO A 230 12.11 -14.63 -31.08
N LYS A 231 12.91 -15.69 -31.33
CA LYS A 231 14.38 -15.60 -31.48
C LYS A 231 14.83 -14.47 -32.43
N ALA A 232 14.15 -14.30 -33.56
CA ALA A 232 14.47 -13.29 -34.56
C ALA A 232 14.27 -11.84 -34.09
N LYS A 233 13.46 -11.62 -33.04
CA LYS A 233 13.14 -10.29 -32.52
C LYS A 233 13.91 -9.91 -31.25
N ARG A 234 14.48 -10.89 -30.53
CA ARG A 234 15.14 -10.67 -29.23
C ARG A 234 16.23 -9.61 -29.28
N ALA A 235 17.09 -9.65 -30.30
CA ALA A 235 18.18 -8.70 -30.47
C ALA A 235 17.70 -7.25 -30.61
N CYS A 236 16.48 -7.03 -31.10
CA CYS A 236 15.86 -5.72 -31.28
C CYS A 236 14.68 -5.48 -30.33
N THR A 237 14.63 -6.21 -29.21
CA THR A 237 13.62 -6.02 -28.17
C THR A 237 14.28 -5.31 -26.99
N PRO A 238 13.89 -4.06 -26.67
CA PRO A 238 14.44 -3.35 -25.53
C PRO A 238 14.09 -4.07 -24.22
N VAL A 239 15.08 -4.12 -23.33
CA VAL A 239 14.90 -4.50 -21.93
C VAL A 239 15.33 -3.34 -21.02
N ALA A 240 14.45 -2.98 -20.10
CA ALA A 240 14.71 -2.00 -19.06
C ALA A 240 14.34 -2.57 -17.69
N LEU A 241 15.01 -2.08 -16.65
CA LEU A 241 14.70 -2.36 -15.26
C LEU A 241 14.61 -1.04 -14.50
N LYS A 242 13.53 -0.87 -13.77
CA LYS A 242 13.38 0.27 -12.86
C LYS A 242 13.11 -0.25 -11.46
N ALA A 243 13.99 0.13 -10.54
CA ALA A 243 13.80 -0.14 -9.11
C ALA A 243 13.01 0.99 -8.46
N THR A 244 12.12 0.64 -7.53
CA THR A 244 11.26 1.61 -6.83
C THR A 244 11.87 2.04 -5.48
N ALA A 245 11.05 2.67 -4.62
CA ALA A 245 11.46 3.20 -3.32
C ALA A 245 12.22 2.19 -2.43
N GLY A 246 11.92 0.88 -2.52
CA GLY A 246 12.58 -0.14 -1.69
C GLY A 246 14.09 -0.18 -1.86
N LEU A 247 14.57 -0.13 -3.10
CA LEU A 247 16.00 -0.12 -3.37
C LEU A 247 16.63 1.21 -3.00
N ARG A 248 15.91 2.35 -3.09
CA ARG A 248 16.40 3.67 -2.61
C ARG A 248 16.72 3.64 -1.12
N LEU A 249 15.86 3.00 -0.32
CA LEU A 249 15.99 2.91 1.13
C LEU A 249 17.18 2.05 1.60
N LEU A 250 17.75 1.21 0.73
CA LEU A 250 18.92 0.39 1.05
C LEU A 250 20.21 1.21 1.19
N GLY A 251 20.24 2.41 0.62
CA GLY A 251 21.39 3.32 0.62
C GLY A 251 22.20 3.27 -0.67
N ALA A 252 22.68 4.44 -1.09
CA ALA A 252 23.20 4.69 -2.44
C ALA A 252 24.31 3.71 -2.90
N GLU A 253 25.22 3.32 -2.01
CA GLU A 253 26.32 2.41 -2.33
C GLU A 253 25.80 1.01 -2.72
N LYS A 254 24.94 0.43 -1.88
CA LYS A 254 24.38 -0.91 -2.08
C LYS A 254 23.46 -0.94 -3.30
N SER A 255 22.58 0.06 -3.43
CA SER A 255 21.68 0.18 -4.58
C SER A 255 22.46 0.26 -5.89
N LYS A 256 23.55 1.05 -5.92
CA LYS A 256 24.40 1.18 -7.11
C LYS A 256 25.12 -0.13 -7.46
N ALA A 257 25.63 -0.85 -6.47
CA ALA A 257 26.28 -2.13 -6.68
C ALA A 257 25.32 -3.17 -7.29
N ILE A 258 24.10 -3.29 -6.74
CA ILE A 258 23.05 -4.16 -7.28
C ILE A 258 22.70 -3.79 -8.71
N LEU A 259 22.44 -2.52 -9.01
CA LEU A 259 22.05 -2.08 -10.36
C LEU A 259 23.17 -2.26 -11.38
N ALA A 260 24.43 -2.08 -10.98
CA ALA A 260 25.58 -2.33 -11.85
C ALA A 260 25.67 -3.83 -12.22
N GLU A 261 25.46 -4.72 -11.26
CA GLU A 261 25.50 -6.16 -11.48
C GLU A 261 24.31 -6.63 -12.32
N VAL A 262 23.10 -6.11 -12.07
CA VAL A 262 21.93 -6.34 -12.92
C VAL A 262 22.20 -5.89 -14.36
N ARG A 263 22.77 -4.70 -14.56
CA ARG A 263 23.09 -4.20 -15.90
C ARG A 263 24.10 -5.13 -16.60
N ARG A 264 25.16 -5.56 -15.90
CA ARG A 264 26.14 -6.52 -16.44
C ARG A 264 25.43 -7.81 -16.87
N HIS A 265 24.65 -8.41 -15.96
CA HIS A 265 23.91 -9.66 -16.17
C HIS A 265 22.98 -9.59 -17.39
N LEU A 266 22.12 -8.57 -17.48
CA LEU A 266 21.21 -8.39 -18.63
C LEU A 266 21.98 -8.10 -19.95
N THR A 267 23.14 -7.48 -19.88
CA THR A 267 23.95 -7.16 -21.06
C THR A 267 24.71 -8.38 -21.58
N GLU A 268 25.32 -9.16 -20.70
CA GLU A 268 26.23 -10.25 -21.06
C GLU A 268 25.51 -11.58 -21.28
N ASP A 269 24.47 -11.86 -20.49
CA ASP A 269 23.88 -13.20 -20.40
C ASP A 269 22.56 -13.35 -21.20
N TYR A 270 21.96 -12.24 -21.64
CA TYR A 270 20.69 -12.24 -22.38
C TYR A 270 20.75 -11.55 -23.75
N PRO A 271 19.98 -12.02 -24.75
CA PRO A 271 20.03 -11.51 -26.13
C PRO A 271 19.23 -10.21 -26.36
N PHE A 272 18.65 -9.62 -25.33
CA PHE A 272 17.81 -8.41 -25.42
C PHE A 272 18.63 -7.12 -25.49
N ALA A 273 18.10 -6.09 -26.14
CA ALA A 273 18.74 -4.78 -26.22
C ALA A 273 18.58 -4.03 -24.89
N VAL A 274 19.61 -4.01 -24.05
CA VAL A 274 19.55 -3.25 -22.78
C VAL A 274 19.48 -1.76 -23.10
N VAL A 275 18.49 -1.07 -22.54
CA VAL A 275 18.35 0.37 -22.71
C VAL A 275 19.54 1.09 -22.07
N GLU A 276 20.18 1.99 -22.82
CA GLU A 276 21.35 2.74 -22.36
C GLU A 276 20.98 3.75 -21.28
N GLY A 277 21.99 4.38 -20.65
CA GLY A 277 21.76 5.47 -19.70
C GLY A 277 20.91 5.06 -18.48
N ASP A 278 19.68 5.54 -18.40
CA ASP A 278 18.74 5.27 -17.31
C ASP A 278 17.96 3.94 -17.48
N GLY A 279 18.22 3.16 -18.52
CA GLY A 279 17.51 1.90 -18.78
C GLY A 279 17.55 0.87 -17.65
N ILE A 280 18.61 0.88 -16.82
CA ILE A 280 18.71 0.14 -15.56
C ILE A 280 18.97 1.16 -14.45
N SER A 281 17.92 1.60 -13.77
CA SER A 281 18.02 2.68 -12.79
C SER A 281 17.03 2.51 -11.65
N ILE A 282 17.14 3.38 -10.64
CA ILE A 282 16.03 3.65 -9.74
C ILE A 282 15.11 4.65 -10.45
N MET A 283 13.80 4.39 -10.50
CA MET A 283 12.82 5.36 -10.99
C MET A 283 12.68 6.51 -9.99
N ASP A 284 12.35 7.72 -10.44
CA ASP A 284 11.83 8.76 -9.54
C ASP A 284 10.40 8.39 -9.11
N GLY A 285 9.97 8.77 -7.90
CA GLY A 285 8.57 8.61 -7.51
C GLY A 285 7.62 9.43 -8.39
N SER A 286 8.08 10.55 -8.94
CA SER A 286 7.29 11.38 -9.87
C SER A 286 6.98 10.65 -11.18
N ASP A 287 8.02 10.07 -11.80
CA ASP A 287 7.90 9.26 -13.00
C ASP A 287 7.01 8.02 -12.76
N GLU A 288 7.16 7.36 -11.61
CA GLU A 288 6.34 6.20 -11.22
C GLU A 288 4.85 6.53 -11.24
N GLY A 289 4.45 7.64 -10.62
CA GLY A 289 3.06 8.09 -10.63
C GLY A 289 2.57 8.42 -12.04
N VAL A 290 3.34 9.19 -12.81
CA VAL A 290 2.94 9.64 -14.15
C VAL A 290 2.80 8.47 -15.11
N TYR A 291 3.74 7.52 -15.10
CA TYR A 291 3.63 6.34 -15.95
C TYR A 291 2.45 5.46 -15.55
N ALA A 292 2.10 5.36 -14.26
CA ALA A 292 0.92 4.64 -13.82
C ALA A 292 -0.39 5.35 -14.25
N TRP A 293 -0.40 6.68 -14.28
CA TRP A 293 -1.47 7.47 -14.86
C TRP A 293 -1.62 7.25 -16.37
N ILE A 294 -0.51 7.19 -17.12
CA ILE A 294 -0.49 6.87 -18.55
C ILE A 294 -1.07 5.47 -18.76
N THR A 295 -0.58 4.45 -18.05
CA THR A 295 -1.10 3.07 -18.13
C THR A 295 -2.61 3.03 -17.95
N THR A 296 -3.10 3.61 -16.85
CA THR A 296 -4.52 3.56 -16.51
C THR A 296 -5.38 4.24 -17.57
N ASN A 297 -5.03 5.46 -17.96
CA ASN A 297 -5.82 6.20 -18.93
C ASN A 297 -5.69 5.67 -20.35
N TYR A 298 -4.56 5.06 -20.71
CA TYR A 298 -4.37 4.36 -21.98
C TYR A 298 -5.27 3.13 -22.07
N LEU A 299 -5.29 2.29 -21.02
CA LEU A 299 -6.14 1.10 -20.96
C LEU A 299 -7.63 1.42 -20.86
N LEU A 300 -7.99 2.59 -20.32
CA LEU A 300 -9.37 3.09 -20.32
C LEU A 300 -9.79 3.74 -21.65
N GLY A 301 -8.83 4.03 -22.54
CA GLY A 301 -9.07 4.79 -23.78
C GLY A 301 -9.31 6.29 -23.56
N ASN A 302 -9.00 6.83 -22.38
CA ASN A 302 -9.16 8.26 -22.06
C ASN A 302 -8.07 9.14 -22.72
N ILE A 303 -6.93 8.52 -23.05
CA ILE A 303 -5.81 9.15 -23.78
C ILE A 303 -5.44 8.32 -25.00
N GLY A 304 -4.79 8.95 -25.98
CA GLY A 304 -4.44 8.30 -27.25
C GLY A 304 -5.35 8.67 -28.43
N SER A 305 -6.47 9.33 -28.17
CA SER A 305 -7.32 9.94 -29.19
C SER A 305 -7.17 11.47 -29.20
N LYS A 306 -7.66 12.11 -30.26
CA LYS A 306 -7.79 13.58 -30.29
C LYS A 306 -8.98 14.10 -29.48
N SER A 307 -9.90 13.24 -29.03
CA SER A 307 -11.00 13.66 -28.15
C SER A 307 -10.44 14.11 -26.81
N LYS A 308 -11.05 15.14 -26.20
CA LYS A 308 -10.71 15.62 -24.86
C LYS A 308 -11.57 14.91 -23.82
N ASP A 309 -11.44 13.60 -23.76
CA ASP A 309 -12.16 12.83 -22.75
C ASP A 309 -11.57 13.11 -21.36
N PRO A 310 -12.41 13.20 -20.31
CA PRO A 310 -11.94 13.33 -18.94
C PRO A 310 -11.04 12.16 -18.55
N THR A 311 -9.90 12.46 -17.94
CA THR A 311 -8.97 11.45 -17.47
C THR A 311 -9.32 10.99 -16.05
N ALA A 312 -8.92 9.78 -15.71
CA ALA A 312 -9.02 9.22 -14.38
C ALA A 312 -7.86 9.73 -13.51
N ALA A 313 -8.14 9.95 -12.22
CA ALA A 313 -7.11 10.13 -11.21
C ALA A 313 -6.56 8.76 -10.78
N VAL A 314 -5.28 8.73 -10.44
CA VAL A 314 -4.56 7.52 -10.06
C VAL A 314 -3.94 7.69 -8.68
N PHE A 315 -4.15 6.69 -7.83
CA PHE A 315 -3.53 6.55 -6.52
C PHE A 315 -2.86 5.18 -6.43
N ASP A 316 -1.54 5.18 -6.38
CA ASP A 316 -0.74 3.97 -6.21
C ASP A 316 -0.26 3.87 -4.78
N LEU A 317 -0.58 2.79 -4.07
CA LEU A 317 -0.04 2.50 -2.75
C LEU A 317 0.99 1.38 -2.87
N GLY A 318 2.25 1.77 -2.95
CA GLY A 318 3.39 0.86 -2.90
C GLY A 318 3.81 0.51 -1.47
N GLY A 319 4.92 -0.22 -1.35
CA GLY A 319 5.46 -0.60 -0.03
C GLY A 319 6.23 0.54 0.65
N GLY A 320 6.97 1.34 -0.13
CA GLY A 320 7.83 2.42 0.36
C GLY A 320 7.24 3.83 0.22
N SER A 321 6.36 4.04 -0.75
CA SER A 321 5.76 5.33 -1.09
C SER A 321 4.29 5.15 -1.50
N THR A 322 3.58 6.27 -1.59
CA THR A 322 2.30 6.35 -2.31
C THR A 322 2.35 7.50 -3.30
N GLN A 323 1.75 7.30 -4.47
CA GLN A 323 1.71 8.27 -5.55
C GLN A 323 0.28 8.71 -5.80
N ILE A 324 0.11 9.98 -6.15
CA ILE A 324 -1.14 10.58 -6.59
C ILE A 324 -0.88 11.34 -7.89
N VAL A 325 -1.69 11.08 -8.92
CA VAL A 325 -1.63 11.81 -10.19
C VAL A 325 -3.02 12.07 -10.73
N PHE A 326 -3.29 13.31 -11.13
CA PHE A 326 -4.53 13.68 -11.83
C PHE A 326 -4.34 14.91 -12.70
N GLU A 327 -5.20 15.07 -13.70
CA GLU A 327 -5.32 16.28 -14.52
C GLU A 327 -6.32 17.23 -13.84
N PRO A 328 -5.89 18.38 -13.30
CA PRO A 328 -6.81 19.33 -12.70
C PRO A 328 -7.70 19.99 -13.77
N VAL A 329 -8.93 20.35 -13.41
CA VAL A 329 -9.80 21.14 -14.30
C VAL A 329 -9.36 22.61 -14.34
N ASP A 330 -9.57 23.25 -15.50
CA ASP A 330 -9.26 24.67 -15.71
C ASP A 330 -9.93 25.58 -14.65
N GLY A 331 -9.16 26.44 -14.00
CA GLY A 331 -9.69 27.45 -13.08
C GLY A 331 -8.63 28.24 -12.31
N GLU A 332 -7.67 27.54 -11.70
CA GLU A 332 -6.51 28.14 -11.01
C GLU A 332 -5.22 27.54 -11.59
N SER A 333 -4.23 28.39 -11.88
CA SER A 333 -2.92 27.90 -12.32
C SER A 333 -2.29 27.08 -11.20
N MET A 334 -1.89 25.84 -11.51
CA MET A 334 -1.04 25.06 -10.61
C MET A 334 0.21 25.86 -10.27
N ILE A 335 0.67 25.69 -9.03
CA ILE A 335 1.94 26.28 -8.61
C ILE A 335 3.06 25.66 -9.45
N GLU A 336 4.07 26.47 -9.80
CA GLU A 336 5.24 25.93 -10.49
C GLU A 336 6.10 25.13 -9.51
N GLY A 337 6.61 23.99 -9.95
CA GLY A 337 7.46 23.13 -9.14
C GLY A 337 7.39 21.68 -9.58
N GLU A 338 8.04 20.80 -8.82
CA GLU A 338 8.14 19.37 -9.16
C GLU A 338 6.79 18.69 -9.33
N HIS A 339 5.75 19.16 -8.63
CA HIS A 339 4.41 18.57 -8.66
C HIS A 339 3.62 18.86 -9.95
N LYS A 340 4.03 19.87 -10.73
CA LYS A 340 3.42 20.18 -12.02
C LYS A 340 4.20 19.46 -13.10
N TYR A 341 3.53 18.57 -13.83
CA TYR A 341 4.17 17.72 -14.83
C TYR A 341 3.47 17.88 -16.19
N GLU A 342 4.23 18.30 -17.21
CA GLU A 342 3.71 18.55 -18.55
C GLU A 342 4.11 17.41 -19.49
N ILE A 343 3.13 16.78 -20.15
CA ILE A 343 3.36 15.64 -21.06
C ILE A 343 2.61 15.83 -22.35
N SER A 344 3.22 15.37 -23.46
CA SER A 344 2.53 15.20 -24.72
C SER A 344 2.34 13.70 -24.98
N PHE A 345 1.09 13.25 -25.10
CA PHE A 345 0.77 11.86 -25.40
C PHE A 345 -0.40 11.77 -26.39
N GLY A 346 -0.28 10.94 -27.43
CA GLY A 346 -1.33 10.78 -28.43
C GLY A 346 -1.70 12.07 -29.18
N GLY A 347 -0.76 13.03 -29.29
CA GLY A 347 -0.99 14.34 -29.92
C GLY A 347 -1.79 15.33 -29.07
N ARG A 348 -1.97 15.06 -27.78
CA ARG A 348 -2.55 15.97 -26.78
C ARG A 348 -1.49 16.33 -25.73
N ASP A 349 -1.50 17.58 -25.30
CA ASP A 349 -0.72 18.03 -24.16
C ASP A 349 -1.58 17.95 -22.89
N PHE A 350 -0.97 17.49 -21.80
CA PHE A 350 -1.59 17.36 -20.49
C PHE A 350 -0.73 18.10 -19.48
N THR A 351 -1.39 18.78 -18.55
CA THR A 351 -0.74 19.36 -17.37
C THR A 351 -1.27 18.61 -16.15
N LEU A 352 -0.44 17.76 -15.59
CA LEU A 352 -0.79 16.87 -14.49
C LEU A 352 -0.30 17.47 -13.17
N TYR A 353 -1.10 17.32 -12.12
CA TYR A 353 -0.56 17.28 -10.77
C TYR A 353 -0.04 15.88 -10.51
N GLN A 354 1.19 15.77 -10.02
CA GLN A 354 1.79 14.53 -9.57
C GLN A 354 2.49 14.75 -8.23
N TYR A 355 2.42 13.78 -7.33
CA TYR A 355 3.29 13.76 -6.17
C TYR A 355 3.52 12.34 -5.64
N SER A 356 4.72 12.09 -5.11
CA SER A 356 5.11 10.83 -4.46
C SER A 356 5.45 11.06 -2.99
N HIS A 357 4.60 10.60 -2.09
CA HIS A 357 4.86 10.63 -0.64
C HIS A 357 5.78 9.47 -0.23
N LEU A 358 7.10 9.69 -0.31
CA LEU A 358 8.09 8.73 0.17
C LEU A 358 7.96 8.53 1.69
N GLY A 359 8.03 7.28 2.13
CA GLY A 359 7.83 6.92 3.54
C GLY A 359 6.36 6.72 3.93
N TYR A 360 5.43 6.79 2.97
CA TYR A 360 3.98 6.61 3.21
C TYR A 360 3.38 5.42 2.45
N GLY A 361 4.21 4.55 1.87
CA GLY A 361 3.76 3.24 1.41
C GLY A 361 3.30 2.35 2.56
N LEU A 362 2.55 1.28 2.28
CA LEU A 362 1.88 0.48 3.32
C LEU A 362 2.86 -0.10 4.36
N MET A 363 4.05 -0.56 3.94
CA MET A 363 5.04 -1.10 4.88
C MET A 363 5.66 0.00 5.75
N GLN A 364 5.83 1.21 5.20
CA GLN A 364 6.31 2.36 5.98
C GLN A 364 5.24 2.88 6.92
N ALA A 365 3.97 2.81 6.53
CA ALA A 365 2.84 3.13 7.39
C ALA A 365 2.78 2.23 8.63
N ARG A 366 2.95 0.91 8.45
CA ARG A 366 3.09 -0.04 9.56
C ARG A 366 4.21 0.37 10.52
N LYS A 367 5.40 0.71 9.99
CA LYS A 367 6.52 1.20 10.80
C LYS A 367 6.15 2.47 11.55
N LYS A 368 5.62 3.50 10.87
CA LYS A 368 5.22 4.77 11.48
C LYS A 368 4.19 4.59 12.58
N ILE A 369 3.16 3.78 12.37
CA ILE A 369 2.13 3.50 13.37
C ILE A 369 2.73 2.77 14.58
N ASN A 370 3.57 1.75 14.35
CA ASN A 370 4.25 1.05 15.44
C ASN A 370 5.16 1.99 16.24
N SER A 371 5.93 2.85 15.58
CA SER A 371 6.81 3.83 16.24
C SER A 371 6.01 4.89 16.99
N TYR A 372 4.86 5.33 16.46
CA TYR A 372 3.95 6.23 17.15
C TYR A 372 3.42 5.61 18.44
N VAL A 373 2.90 4.38 18.36
CA VAL A 373 2.42 3.61 19.52
C VAL A 373 3.54 3.43 20.55
N MET A 374 4.74 3.03 20.11
CA MET A 374 5.92 2.90 20.95
C MET A 374 6.30 4.23 21.64
N GLY A 375 6.23 5.34 20.92
CA GLY A 375 6.48 6.69 21.46
C GLY A 375 5.52 7.06 22.59
N MET A 376 4.24 6.67 22.50
CA MET A 376 3.27 6.87 23.58
C MET A 376 3.71 6.16 24.88
N PHE A 377 4.29 4.96 24.78
CA PHE A 377 4.81 4.23 25.94
C PHE A 377 6.12 4.81 26.46
N LEU A 378 7.03 5.25 25.59
CA LEU A 378 8.29 5.87 25.99
C LEU A 378 8.10 7.21 26.72
N ASN A 379 6.98 7.89 26.48
CA ASN A 379 6.62 9.11 27.20
C ASN A 379 6.14 8.83 28.65
N ASP A 380 5.78 7.59 28.98
CA ASP A 380 5.50 7.16 30.35
C ASP A 380 6.82 6.74 31.03
N LYS A 381 7.23 7.49 32.06
CA LYS A 381 8.49 7.27 32.79
C LYS A 381 8.62 5.85 33.38
N ASN A 382 7.52 5.24 33.78
CA ASN A 382 7.53 3.90 34.37
C ASN A 382 7.67 2.83 33.29
N ALA A 383 6.97 2.99 32.16
CA ALA A 383 7.05 2.06 31.04
C ALA A 383 8.41 2.15 30.32
N ALA A 384 8.94 3.37 30.15
CA ALA A 384 10.24 3.61 29.53
C ALA A 384 11.39 2.92 30.28
N ALA A 385 11.32 2.80 31.61
CA ALA A 385 12.35 2.13 32.41
C ALA A 385 12.49 0.62 32.10
N LEU A 386 11.46 0.00 31.52
CA LEU A 386 11.46 -1.42 31.13
C LEU A 386 12.04 -1.64 29.73
N LEU A 387 12.10 -0.60 28.90
CA LEU A 387 12.47 -0.68 27.50
C LEU A 387 13.93 -0.24 27.30
N LYS A 388 14.69 -1.06 26.58
CA LYS A 388 16.07 -0.75 26.19
C LYS A 388 16.24 -0.90 24.69
N PRO A 389 16.99 0.00 24.04
CA PRO A 389 17.30 -0.15 22.63
C PRO A 389 18.20 -1.37 22.42
N LEU A 390 17.97 -2.06 21.31
CA LEU A 390 18.74 -3.22 20.88
C LEU A 390 20.15 -2.80 20.45
N THR A 391 21.11 -3.67 20.70
CA THR A 391 22.47 -3.57 20.20
C THR A 391 22.56 -4.00 18.73
N ALA A 392 23.66 -3.63 18.05
CA ALA A 392 23.92 -4.04 16.67
C ALA A 392 23.99 -5.57 16.45
N ALA A 393 24.35 -6.33 17.49
CA ALA A 393 24.35 -7.79 17.44
C ALA A 393 22.93 -8.35 17.50
N GLU A 394 22.11 -7.85 18.43
CA GLU A 394 20.70 -8.24 18.60
C GLU A 394 19.84 -7.89 17.39
N LEU A 395 20.14 -6.78 16.71
CA LEU A 395 19.44 -6.40 15.48
C LEU A 395 19.54 -7.46 14.37
N LYS A 396 20.66 -8.19 14.32
CA LYS A 396 20.92 -9.25 13.33
C LYS A 396 20.38 -10.62 13.76
N ASP A 397 19.89 -10.75 14.99
CA ASP A 397 19.31 -11.98 15.49
C ASP A 397 17.80 -11.96 15.24
N ASP A 398 17.34 -12.80 14.33
CA ASP A 398 15.91 -12.97 14.03
C ASP A 398 15.23 -13.99 14.95
N THR A 399 15.97 -14.60 15.87
CA THR A 399 15.45 -15.53 16.90
C THR A 399 15.19 -14.84 18.25
N LEU A 400 15.54 -13.55 18.35
CA LEU A 400 15.40 -12.78 19.57
C LEU A 400 13.93 -12.62 19.98
N THR A 401 13.64 -12.82 21.27
CA THR A 401 12.30 -12.69 21.86
C THR A 401 12.30 -11.74 23.04
N THR A 402 11.12 -11.27 23.44
CA THR A 402 10.95 -10.33 24.56
C THR A 402 9.71 -10.70 25.38
N GLY A 403 9.74 -10.43 26.69
CA GLY A 403 8.56 -10.54 27.56
C GLY A 403 7.69 -9.28 27.58
N ILE A 404 8.18 -8.17 27.01
CA ILE A 404 7.51 -6.88 27.08
C ILE A 404 6.34 -6.86 26.09
N SER A 405 5.15 -6.55 26.59
CA SER A 405 3.92 -6.49 25.77
C SER A 405 3.30 -5.10 25.86
N LEU A 406 3.02 -4.50 24.71
CA LEU A 406 2.46 -3.16 24.56
C LEU A 406 1.07 -3.25 23.92
N GLN A 407 0.11 -2.50 24.44
CA GLN A 407 -1.21 -2.41 23.83
C GLN A 407 -1.14 -1.66 22.50
N HIS A 408 -1.70 -2.27 21.45
CA HIS A 408 -1.68 -1.71 20.10
C HIS A 408 -3.11 -1.60 19.55
N PRO A 409 -3.74 -0.40 19.56
CA PRO A 409 -5.15 -0.22 19.18
C PRO A 409 -5.53 -0.65 17.76
N CYS A 410 -4.55 -0.79 16.86
CA CYS A 410 -4.76 -1.32 15.51
C CYS A 410 -4.74 -2.85 15.38
N LEU A 411 -4.61 -3.59 16.50
CA LEU A 411 -4.77 -5.04 16.48
C LEU A 411 -6.22 -5.42 16.82
N PRO A 412 -6.89 -6.25 16.00
CA PRO A 412 -8.22 -6.75 16.31
C PRO A 412 -8.26 -7.49 17.66
N PRO A 413 -9.44 -7.60 18.31
CA PRO A 413 -9.57 -8.28 19.59
C PRO A 413 -8.93 -9.68 19.62
N GLY A 414 -8.17 -9.96 20.67
CA GLY A 414 -7.48 -11.24 20.88
C GLY A 414 -6.23 -11.47 20.01
N VAL A 415 -5.89 -10.55 19.11
CA VAL A 415 -4.71 -10.66 18.24
C VAL A 415 -3.45 -10.22 19.00
N ARG A 416 -2.34 -10.93 18.71
CA ARG A 416 -1.01 -10.66 19.23
C ARG A 416 0.02 -10.75 18.10
N ALA A 417 0.99 -9.85 18.11
CA ALA A 417 2.14 -9.84 17.21
C ALA A 417 3.43 -9.88 18.05
N ASP A 418 4.18 -10.97 17.95
CA ASP A 418 5.36 -11.22 18.77
C ASP A 418 6.65 -10.73 18.12
N SER A 419 7.62 -10.34 18.96
CA SER A 419 9.02 -10.05 18.57
C SER A 419 9.13 -9.01 17.44
N ILE A 420 8.38 -7.92 17.56
CA ILE A 420 8.37 -6.82 16.59
C ILE A 420 9.52 -5.87 16.90
N LYS A 421 10.43 -5.72 15.93
CA LYS A 421 11.50 -4.72 15.94
C LYS A 421 10.92 -3.36 15.51
N VAL A 422 10.90 -2.38 16.41
CA VAL A 422 10.37 -1.03 16.17
C VAL A 422 11.51 -0.02 16.13
N GLU A 423 11.80 0.52 14.95
CA GLU A 423 12.79 1.58 14.73
C GLU A 423 12.16 2.95 15.01
N MET A 424 12.81 3.76 15.84
CA MET A 424 12.41 5.14 16.16
C MET A 424 13.13 6.15 15.27
N GLU A 425 12.70 7.41 15.31
CA GLU A 425 13.28 8.48 14.48
C GLU A 425 14.78 8.72 14.76
N ASP A 426 15.21 8.53 16.00
CA ASP A 426 16.61 8.65 16.44
C ASP A 426 17.48 7.41 16.09
N LYS A 427 16.95 6.48 15.29
CA LYS A 427 17.56 5.21 14.88
C LYS A 427 17.75 4.19 16.00
N SER A 428 17.28 4.47 17.21
CA SER A 428 17.14 3.43 18.22
C SER A 428 16.08 2.42 17.77
N THR A 429 16.28 1.15 18.12
CA THR A 429 15.32 0.09 17.79
C THR A 429 14.99 -0.71 19.03
N TYR A 430 13.73 -1.03 19.24
CA TYR A 430 13.26 -1.77 20.41
C TYR A 430 12.59 -3.07 19.98
N LEU A 431 12.66 -4.10 20.83
CA LEU A 431 11.93 -5.36 20.63
C LEU A 431 10.75 -5.41 21.59
N VAL A 432 9.54 -5.51 21.03
CA VAL A 432 8.28 -5.56 21.80
C VAL A 432 7.34 -6.59 21.21
N ASN A 433 6.38 -7.05 22.02
CA ASN A 433 5.20 -7.73 21.52
C ASN A 433 4.04 -6.74 21.52
N PHE A 434 3.27 -6.70 20.44
CA PHE A 434 2.03 -5.94 20.41
C PHE A 434 0.84 -6.86 20.73
N VAL A 435 -0.04 -6.38 21.60
CA VAL A 435 -1.27 -7.08 21.99
C VAL A 435 -2.47 -6.17 21.77
N SER A 436 -3.58 -6.75 21.32
CA SER A 436 -4.83 -5.99 21.27
C SER A 436 -5.24 -5.49 22.66
N PRO A 437 -5.72 -4.24 22.78
CA PRO A 437 -6.32 -3.77 24.03
C PRO A 437 -7.57 -4.57 24.43
N ALA A 438 -8.30 -5.13 23.45
CA ALA A 438 -9.51 -5.90 23.66
C ALA A 438 -9.21 -7.41 23.60
N GLN A 439 -9.75 -8.18 24.55
CA GLN A 439 -9.55 -9.64 24.58
C GLN A 439 -10.55 -10.41 23.70
N SER A 440 -11.76 -9.88 23.51
CA SER A 440 -12.79 -10.47 22.66
C SER A 440 -13.65 -9.39 22.01
N ALA A 441 -14.49 -9.76 21.05
CA ALA A 441 -15.35 -8.80 20.37
C ALA A 441 -16.45 -8.21 21.28
N THR A 442 -16.72 -8.85 22.42
CA THR A 442 -17.68 -8.36 23.43
C THR A 442 -17.10 -7.29 24.36
N ASP A 443 -15.77 -7.10 24.34
CA ASP A 443 -15.10 -6.06 25.12
C ASP A 443 -15.57 -4.66 24.66
N PRO A 444 -15.98 -3.76 25.57
CA PRO A 444 -16.35 -2.39 25.21
C PRO A 444 -15.29 -1.67 24.36
N VAL A 445 -14.00 -1.97 24.58
CA VAL A 445 -12.89 -1.36 23.83
C VAL A 445 -12.89 -1.81 22.37
N ALA A 446 -13.33 -3.04 22.07
CA ALA A 446 -13.40 -3.59 20.72
C ALA A 446 -14.28 -2.75 19.79
N GLN A 447 -15.38 -2.18 20.32
CA GLN A 447 -16.30 -1.34 19.54
C GLN A 447 -15.66 -0.02 19.09
N THR A 448 -14.60 0.42 19.76
CA THR A 448 -13.88 1.66 19.48
C THR A 448 -12.53 1.45 18.79
N ALA A 449 -12.09 0.19 18.60
CA ALA A 449 -10.77 -0.14 18.05
C ALA A 449 -10.51 0.52 16.69
N SER A 450 -11.48 0.47 15.78
CA SER A 450 -11.38 1.14 14.47
C SER A 450 -11.17 2.65 14.59
N THR A 451 -11.90 3.31 15.50
CA THR A 451 -11.77 4.76 15.71
C THR A 451 -10.42 5.12 16.33
N GLN A 452 -9.97 4.36 17.32
CA GLN A 452 -8.67 4.57 17.97
C GLN A 452 -7.51 4.36 16.98
N CYS A 453 -7.54 3.25 16.22
CA CYS A 453 -6.54 2.99 15.20
C CYS A 453 -6.55 4.07 14.10
N ARG A 454 -7.73 4.48 13.63
CA ARG A 454 -7.84 5.56 12.65
C ARG A 454 -7.28 6.88 13.18
N SER A 455 -7.49 7.21 14.46
CA SER A 455 -6.90 8.42 15.07
C SER A 455 -5.36 8.37 15.09
N ILE A 456 -4.77 7.20 15.35
CA ILE A 456 -3.31 7.00 15.26
C ILE A 456 -2.85 7.14 13.79
N ALA A 457 -3.58 6.52 12.87
CA ALA A 457 -3.29 6.59 11.44
C ALA A 457 -3.37 8.03 10.89
N GLU A 458 -4.34 8.82 11.33
CA GLU A 458 -4.47 10.24 11.00
C GLU A 458 -3.30 11.05 11.58
N SER A 459 -2.85 10.71 12.80
CA SER A 459 -1.73 11.39 13.46
C SER A 459 -0.42 11.24 12.69
N VAL A 460 -0.12 10.05 12.13
CA VAL A 460 1.14 9.82 11.39
C VAL A 460 1.20 10.50 10.02
N LEU A 461 0.07 11.04 9.53
CA LEU A 461 0.03 11.82 8.29
C LEU A 461 0.59 13.23 8.49
N ASN A 462 0.66 13.75 9.72
CA ASN A 462 1.09 15.13 10.02
C ASN A 462 0.28 16.17 9.23
N LYS A 463 -1.05 16.14 9.36
CA LYS A 463 -1.93 17.07 8.64
C LYS A 463 -1.79 18.53 9.11
N ASP A 464 -1.34 18.73 10.35
CA ASP A 464 -1.12 20.04 10.95
C ASP A 464 0.22 20.69 10.57
N SER A 465 1.05 20.02 9.76
CA SER A 465 2.26 20.61 9.20
C SER A 465 1.94 21.92 8.46
N ALA A 466 2.86 22.89 8.56
CA ALA A 466 2.70 24.19 7.91
C ALA A 466 2.41 24.02 6.41
N CYS A 467 1.32 24.61 5.94
CA CYS A 467 0.92 24.59 4.54
C CYS A 467 1.30 25.93 3.92
N GLU A 468 2.42 25.96 3.20
CA GLU A 468 2.95 27.17 2.57
C GLU A 468 2.06 27.67 1.41
N SER A 469 1.27 26.77 0.83
CA SER A 469 0.40 27.05 -0.31
C SER A 469 -0.90 26.28 -0.20
N LYS A 470 -2.03 26.98 0.01
CA LYS A 470 -3.33 26.33 0.06
C LYS A 470 -3.73 25.89 -1.37
N SER A 471 -4.24 24.68 -1.57
CA SER A 471 -4.53 23.59 -0.62
C SER A 471 -3.32 22.65 -0.41
N CYS A 472 -3.24 21.98 0.74
CA CYS A 472 -2.24 20.94 1.00
C CYS A 472 -2.89 19.61 1.36
N SER A 473 -2.24 18.51 0.95
CA SER A 473 -2.48 17.17 1.47
C SER A 473 -1.83 17.05 2.86
N PHE A 474 -1.05 16.00 3.11
CA PHE A 474 -0.41 15.74 4.39
C PHE A 474 1.10 16.04 4.34
N ASN A 475 1.76 16.23 5.50
CA ASN A 475 3.10 16.82 5.63
C ASN A 475 3.28 18.21 5.00
N GLY A 476 2.21 19.01 4.90
CA GLY A 476 2.29 20.36 4.33
C GLY A 476 2.55 20.40 2.82
N ILE A 477 2.39 19.27 2.13
CA ILE A 477 2.62 19.18 0.68
C ILE A 477 1.45 19.82 -0.08
N TYR A 478 1.76 20.75 -0.98
CA TYR A 478 0.77 21.35 -1.87
C TYR A 478 0.05 20.29 -2.71
N GLN A 479 -1.28 20.42 -2.78
CA GLN A 479 -2.15 19.58 -3.60
C GLN A 479 -3.38 20.40 -4.05
N PRO A 480 -3.67 20.48 -5.36
CA PRO A 480 -4.93 21.02 -5.83
C PRO A 480 -6.12 20.28 -5.20
N SER A 481 -7.19 21.02 -4.89
CA SER A 481 -8.33 20.42 -4.19
C SER A 481 -9.05 19.41 -5.09
N LEU A 482 -9.03 18.12 -4.74
CA LEU A 482 -9.77 17.09 -5.48
C LEU A 482 -11.30 17.33 -5.49
N ARG A 483 -11.82 18.12 -4.56
CA ARG A 483 -13.25 18.48 -4.50
C ARG A 483 -13.65 19.54 -5.53
N HIS A 484 -12.73 20.43 -5.88
CA HIS A 484 -13.03 21.60 -6.72
C HIS A 484 -12.29 21.55 -8.06
N GLN A 485 -11.10 20.95 -8.09
CA GLN A 485 -10.20 20.90 -9.24
C GLN A 485 -10.17 19.51 -9.89
N PHE A 486 -11.04 18.58 -9.52
CA PHE A 486 -11.20 17.31 -10.22
C PHE A 486 -12.68 17.00 -10.41
N LEU A 487 -13.06 16.51 -11.60
CA LEU A 487 -14.46 16.29 -11.95
C LEU A 487 -15.06 15.18 -11.09
N GLU A 488 -16.24 15.43 -10.53
CA GLU A 488 -16.99 14.44 -9.77
C GLU A 488 -17.34 13.21 -10.63
N SER A 489 -17.56 13.42 -11.93
CA SER A 489 -17.87 12.37 -12.90
C SER A 489 -16.66 11.58 -13.41
N SER A 490 -15.43 12.07 -13.20
CA SER A 490 -14.22 11.33 -13.61
C SER A 490 -13.98 10.14 -12.69
N ASP A 491 -13.29 9.10 -13.16
CA ASP A 491 -12.97 7.97 -12.30
C ASP A 491 -11.77 8.27 -11.37
N MET A 492 -11.75 7.66 -10.18
CA MET A 492 -10.59 7.63 -9.27
C MET A 492 -10.16 6.17 -9.08
N TYR A 493 -9.00 5.80 -9.60
CA TYR A 493 -8.45 4.45 -9.47
C TYR A 493 -7.43 4.39 -8.34
N ILE A 494 -7.66 3.46 -7.42
CA ILE A 494 -6.75 3.08 -6.34
C ILE A 494 -6.28 1.64 -6.58
N PHE A 495 -4.97 1.37 -6.64
CA PHE A 495 -4.47 0.01 -6.94
C PHE A 495 -3.24 -0.36 -6.09
N SER A 496 -2.54 -1.42 -6.47
CA SER A 496 -1.47 -2.04 -5.67
C SER A 496 -1.99 -2.49 -4.31
N TYR A 497 -1.42 -2.02 -3.19
CA TYR A 497 -1.88 -2.44 -1.87
C TYR A 497 -3.33 -2.03 -1.57
N PHE A 498 -3.91 -1.05 -2.28
CA PHE A 498 -5.35 -0.82 -2.20
C PHE A 498 -6.16 -2.03 -2.65
N TYR A 499 -5.78 -2.63 -3.77
CA TYR A 499 -6.41 -3.85 -4.28
C TYR A 499 -6.13 -5.03 -3.34
N ASP A 500 -4.86 -5.24 -2.97
CA ASP A 500 -4.43 -6.38 -2.15
C ASP A 500 -5.07 -6.36 -0.74
N ARG A 501 -5.46 -5.19 -0.24
CA ARG A 501 -6.15 -5.01 1.05
C ARG A 501 -7.64 -4.77 0.95
N LEU A 502 -8.28 -5.03 -0.19
CA LEU A 502 -9.73 -4.89 -0.31
C LEU A 502 -10.36 -6.09 -1.03
N GLN A 503 -9.78 -6.50 -2.16
CA GLN A 503 -10.37 -7.55 -2.97
C GLN A 503 -10.36 -8.93 -2.29
N PRO A 504 -9.27 -9.37 -1.62
CA PRO A 504 -9.23 -10.69 -0.95
C PRO A 504 -10.30 -10.88 0.14
N ILE A 505 -10.79 -9.78 0.73
CA ILE A 505 -11.85 -9.79 1.75
C ILE A 505 -13.25 -9.52 1.16
N GLY A 506 -13.38 -9.50 -0.17
CA GLY A 506 -14.66 -9.47 -0.87
C GLY A 506 -15.22 -8.07 -1.17
N MET A 507 -14.40 -7.02 -1.05
CA MET A 507 -14.81 -5.69 -1.49
C MET A 507 -15.04 -5.68 -3.02
N PRO A 508 -16.10 -5.04 -3.53
CA PRO A 508 -16.29 -4.88 -4.97
C PRO A 508 -15.19 -4.03 -5.61
N LEU A 509 -15.07 -4.05 -6.94
CA LEU A 509 -14.10 -3.24 -7.69
C LEU A 509 -14.49 -1.75 -7.79
N SER A 510 -15.74 -1.42 -7.47
CA SER A 510 -16.24 -0.04 -7.36
C SER A 510 -17.02 0.06 -6.05
N PHE A 511 -16.73 1.11 -5.29
CA PHE A 511 -17.32 1.37 -3.97
C PHE A 511 -17.11 2.82 -3.58
N THR A 512 -17.91 3.30 -2.63
CA THR A 512 -17.68 4.58 -1.97
C THR A 512 -16.62 4.46 -0.88
N LEU A 513 -15.88 5.54 -0.63
CA LEU A 513 -14.95 5.59 0.50
C LEU A 513 -15.64 5.36 1.87
N GLN A 514 -16.93 5.65 1.97
CA GLN A 514 -17.77 5.29 3.12
C GLN A 514 -17.88 3.77 3.31
N GLU A 515 -18.14 3.01 2.25
CA GLU A 515 -18.20 1.54 2.33
C GLU A 515 -16.83 0.95 2.74
N MET A 516 -15.73 1.53 2.25
CA MET A 516 -14.38 1.17 2.69
C MET A 516 -14.14 1.43 4.18
N LYS A 517 -14.65 2.56 4.70
CA LYS A 517 -14.60 2.86 6.14
C LYS A 517 -15.47 1.89 6.96
N ASP A 518 -16.61 1.47 6.44
CA ASP A 518 -17.51 0.54 7.11
C ASP A 518 -16.92 -0.88 7.17
N ILE A 519 -16.31 -1.37 6.09
CA ILE A 519 -15.59 -2.66 6.13
C ILE A 519 -14.36 -2.59 7.04
N THR A 520 -13.68 -1.45 7.11
CA THR A 520 -12.57 -1.23 8.07
C THR A 520 -13.06 -1.39 9.51
N LYS A 521 -14.21 -0.82 9.85
CA LYS A 521 -14.84 -0.98 11.17
C LYS A 521 -15.15 -2.44 11.48
N LEU A 522 -15.71 -3.17 10.52
CA LEU A 522 -16.01 -4.60 10.66
C LEU A 522 -14.72 -5.41 10.87
N VAL A 523 -13.68 -5.17 10.07
CA VAL A 523 -12.40 -5.88 10.18
C VAL A 523 -11.76 -5.63 11.55
N CYS A 524 -11.72 -4.39 12.01
CA CYS A 524 -11.17 -4.05 13.34
C CYS A 524 -11.97 -4.63 14.52
N SER A 525 -13.20 -5.11 14.31
CA SER A 525 -14.05 -5.66 15.37
C SER A 525 -13.77 -7.14 15.71
N GLY A 526 -12.88 -7.80 14.95
CA GLY A 526 -12.33 -9.12 15.30
C GLY A 526 -13.13 -10.33 14.81
N ALA A 527 -12.54 -11.51 15.04
CA ALA A 527 -12.93 -12.79 14.45
C ALA A 527 -14.39 -13.21 14.67
N GLU A 528 -14.95 -12.92 15.85
CA GLU A 528 -16.36 -13.24 16.16
C GLU A 528 -17.33 -12.52 15.21
N ASN A 529 -17.01 -11.27 14.85
CA ASN A 529 -17.80 -10.49 13.90
C ASN A 529 -17.51 -10.90 12.46
N TRP A 530 -16.28 -11.33 12.15
CA TRP A 530 -15.94 -11.79 10.81
C TRP A 530 -16.79 -12.99 10.40
N ALA A 531 -16.90 -13.99 11.28
CA ALA A 531 -17.70 -15.20 11.04
C ALA A 531 -19.19 -14.92 10.78
N GLN A 532 -19.72 -13.81 11.28
CA GLN A 532 -21.12 -13.43 11.11
C GLN A 532 -21.37 -12.64 9.82
N ASN A 533 -20.37 -11.89 9.35
CA ASN A 533 -20.54 -10.91 8.27
C ASN A 533 -19.87 -11.32 6.96
N PHE A 534 -18.77 -12.08 7.00
CA PHE A 534 -18.13 -12.64 5.81
C PHE A 534 -18.69 -14.03 5.52
N LYS A 535 -19.48 -14.15 4.46
CA LYS A 535 -20.15 -15.41 4.09
C LYS A 535 -19.22 -16.43 3.43
N ASP A 536 -18.20 -15.96 2.72
CA ASP A 536 -17.17 -16.84 2.14
C ASP A 536 -16.07 -17.09 3.19
N PRO A 537 -15.84 -18.34 3.60
CA PRO A 537 -14.77 -18.68 4.55
C PRO A 537 -13.38 -18.24 4.09
N LYS A 538 -13.16 -18.04 2.78
CA LYS A 538 -11.87 -17.54 2.26
C LYS A 538 -11.54 -16.13 2.76
N HIS A 539 -12.55 -15.26 2.86
CA HIS A 539 -12.35 -13.90 3.37
C HIS A 539 -11.98 -13.91 4.86
N VAL A 540 -12.61 -14.79 5.64
CA VAL A 540 -12.27 -14.96 7.07
C VAL A 540 -10.85 -15.49 7.20
N LYS A 541 -10.49 -16.53 6.44
CA LYS A 541 -9.15 -17.08 6.44
C LYS A 541 -8.08 -16.04 6.08
N GLU A 542 -8.34 -15.21 5.08
CA GLU A 542 -7.45 -14.10 4.71
C GLU A 542 -7.20 -13.13 5.88
N LEU A 543 -8.25 -12.83 6.66
CA LEU A 543 -8.16 -11.99 7.86
C LEU A 543 -7.39 -12.67 9.00
N GLU A 544 -7.52 -14.00 9.14
CA GLU A 544 -6.80 -14.80 10.13
C GLU A 544 -5.31 -14.94 9.81
N ASP A 545 -4.96 -15.08 8.52
CA ASP A 545 -3.59 -15.29 8.06
C ASP A 545 -2.71 -14.02 8.16
N GLU A 546 -3.31 -12.82 8.24
CA GLU A 546 -2.60 -11.54 8.35
C GLU A 546 -3.15 -10.67 9.51
N PRO A 547 -2.48 -10.57 10.66
CA PRO A 547 -3.01 -9.87 11.82
C PRO A 547 -3.13 -8.33 11.67
N LEU A 548 -2.55 -7.75 10.62
CA LEU A 548 -2.44 -6.30 10.45
C LEU A 548 -3.53 -5.67 9.56
N TRP A 549 -4.57 -6.41 9.18
CA TRP A 549 -5.66 -5.87 8.35
C TRP A 549 -6.33 -4.61 8.91
N CYS A 550 -6.59 -4.56 10.23
CA CYS A 550 -7.18 -3.38 10.86
C CYS A 550 -6.25 -2.15 10.77
N LEU A 551 -4.94 -2.35 10.97
CA LEU A 551 -3.93 -1.30 10.81
C LEU A 551 -3.91 -0.79 9.37
N ASP A 552 -3.78 -1.70 8.41
CA ASP A 552 -3.66 -1.39 6.99
C ASP A 552 -4.87 -0.60 6.49
N LEU A 553 -6.09 -1.11 6.74
CA LEU A 553 -7.33 -0.47 6.30
C LEU A 553 -7.58 0.88 6.99
N SER A 554 -7.22 1.01 8.28
CA SER A 554 -7.34 2.29 8.99
C SER A 554 -6.40 3.34 8.41
N PHE A 555 -5.17 2.94 8.06
CA PHE A 555 -4.21 3.82 7.38
C PHE A 555 -4.69 4.24 6.00
N MET A 556 -5.13 3.29 5.18
CA MET A 556 -5.62 3.57 3.83
C MET A 556 -6.84 4.50 3.86
N THR A 557 -7.78 4.26 4.79
CA THR A 557 -8.95 5.12 4.99
C THR A 557 -8.54 6.53 5.46
N ALA A 558 -7.63 6.64 6.43
CA ALA A 558 -7.12 7.92 6.91
C ALA A 558 -6.40 8.70 5.79
N MET A 559 -5.56 8.03 5.01
CA MET A 559 -4.84 8.63 3.89
C MET A 559 -5.79 9.17 2.83
N LEU A 560 -6.75 8.36 2.36
CA LEU A 560 -7.69 8.78 1.32
C LEU A 560 -8.60 9.90 1.82
N HIS A 561 -9.20 9.74 3.00
CA HIS A 561 -10.20 10.69 3.49
C HIS A 561 -9.60 11.97 4.08
N VAL A 562 -8.63 11.83 5.00
CA VAL A 562 -8.05 12.96 5.76
C VAL A 562 -6.79 13.49 5.08
N GLY A 563 -5.95 12.60 4.55
CA GLY A 563 -4.71 12.97 3.86
C GLY A 563 -4.99 13.71 2.55
N TYR A 564 -5.73 13.07 1.64
CA TYR A 564 -6.03 13.59 0.30
C TYR A 564 -7.33 14.40 0.21
N ASP A 565 -8.08 14.50 1.31
CA ASP A 565 -9.37 15.22 1.39
C ASP A 565 -10.46 14.70 0.43
N ILE A 566 -10.48 13.38 0.20
CA ILE A 566 -11.52 12.72 -0.60
C ILE A 566 -12.81 12.60 0.22
N PRO A 567 -13.97 13.07 -0.28
CA PRO A 567 -15.25 12.90 0.41
C PRO A 567 -15.62 11.43 0.60
N LEU A 568 -16.25 11.08 1.73
CA LEU A 568 -16.69 9.69 1.98
C LEU A 568 -17.71 9.19 0.94
N THR A 569 -18.47 10.09 0.33
CA THR A 569 -19.45 9.76 -0.72
C THR A 569 -18.81 9.52 -2.08
N ARG A 570 -17.51 9.80 -2.25
CA ARG A 570 -16.82 9.65 -3.52
C ARG A 570 -16.68 8.17 -3.88
N GLU A 571 -17.10 7.82 -5.10
CA GLU A 571 -16.83 6.50 -5.68
C GLU A 571 -15.33 6.38 -6.00
N LEU A 572 -14.74 5.27 -5.58
CA LEU A 572 -13.40 4.82 -5.88
C LEU A 572 -13.49 3.50 -6.65
N ARG A 573 -12.51 3.27 -7.51
CA ARG A 573 -12.37 2.02 -8.25
C ARG A 573 -11.04 1.38 -7.95
N THR A 574 -11.01 0.07 -7.88
CA THR A 574 -9.78 -0.71 -7.76
C THR A 574 -9.80 -1.84 -8.76
N ALA A 575 -8.64 -2.19 -9.27
CA ALA A 575 -8.46 -3.32 -10.15
C ALA A 575 -7.03 -3.81 -10.04
N LYS A 576 -6.84 -5.10 -10.35
CA LYS A 576 -5.52 -5.65 -10.60
C LYS A 576 -5.12 -5.46 -12.05
N THR A 577 -6.07 -5.71 -12.94
CA THR A 577 -5.91 -5.59 -14.39
C THR A 577 -7.03 -4.76 -15.02
N ILE A 578 -6.74 -4.10 -16.14
CA ILE A 578 -7.73 -3.54 -17.07
C ILE A 578 -7.50 -4.19 -18.43
N GLU A 579 -8.57 -4.77 -19.00
CA GLU A 579 -8.51 -5.57 -20.23
C GLU A 579 -7.45 -6.67 -20.20
N ASP A 580 -7.36 -7.38 -19.06
CA ASP A 580 -6.37 -8.43 -18.80
C ASP A 580 -4.91 -7.96 -18.77
N ASN A 581 -4.66 -6.64 -18.69
CA ASN A 581 -3.32 -6.07 -18.53
C ASN A 581 -3.11 -5.50 -17.11
N GLU A 582 -1.98 -5.78 -16.48
CA GLU A 582 -1.62 -5.37 -15.12
C GLU A 582 -1.58 -3.84 -14.99
N LEU A 583 -2.21 -3.34 -13.92
CA LEU A 583 -2.11 -1.94 -13.55
C LEU A 583 -0.79 -1.64 -12.84
N GLY A 584 -0.25 -0.46 -13.12
CA GLY A 584 1.01 0.01 -12.59
C GLY A 584 1.74 0.86 -13.63
N TRP A 585 2.97 1.23 -13.33
CA TRP A 585 3.75 2.15 -14.17
C TRP A 585 4.37 1.48 -15.41
N CYS A 586 4.49 0.14 -15.44
CA CYS A 586 5.29 -0.58 -16.44
C CYS A 586 4.86 -0.36 -17.89
N LEU A 587 3.54 -0.38 -18.18
CA LEU A 587 3.04 -0.17 -19.53
C LEU A 587 3.32 1.26 -20.01
N GLY A 588 3.00 2.27 -19.19
CA GLY A 588 3.28 3.67 -19.47
C GLY A 588 4.77 3.94 -19.73
N ALA A 589 5.67 3.32 -18.96
CA ALA A 589 7.11 3.42 -19.16
C ALA A 589 7.62 2.64 -20.39
N SER A 590 6.86 1.67 -20.89
CA SER A 590 7.23 0.85 -22.05
C SER A 590 6.89 1.51 -23.39
N LEU A 591 5.85 2.35 -23.42
CA LEU A 591 5.39 3.01 -24.66
C LEU A 591 6.49 3.85 -25.34
N PRO A 592 7.28 4.69 -24.64
CA PRO A 592 8.38 5.43 -25.26
C PRO A 592 9.49 4.54 -25.82
N LEU A 593 9.68 3.34 -25.29
CA LEU A 593 10.72 2.40 -25.74
C LEU A 593 10.41 1.78 -27.12
N LEU A 594 9.19 1.96 -27.64
CA LEU A 594 8.84 1.53 -28.99
C LEU A 594 9.50 2.39 -30.08
N ASP A 595 9.91 3.61 -29.74
CA ASP A 595 10.74 4.44 -30.62
C ASP A 595 12.20 3.97 -30.55
N LYS A 596 12.78 3.66 -31.72
CA LYS A 596 14.18 3.21 -31.85
C LYS A 596 15.21 4.31 -31.51
N SER A 597 14.78 5.56 -31.41
CA SER A 597 15.61 6.67 -30.95
C SER A 597 15.68 6.79 -29.42
N SER A 598 14.89 6.01 -28.68
CA SER A 598 14.79 6.03 -27.20
C SER A 598 15.95 5.33 -26.48
N GLY A 599 17.18 5.49 -26.97
CA GLY A 599 18.39 5.09 -26.24
C GLY A 599 18.69 3.59 -26.22
N TRP A 600 18.24 2.83 -27.21
CA TRP A 600 18.62 1.43 -27.39
C TRP A 600 18.90 1.11 -28.85
N THR A 601 19.76 0.12 -29.10
CA THR A 601 20.05 -0.37 -30.46
C THR A 601 20.02 -1.88 -30.49
N CYS A 602 19.69 -2.45 -31.65
CA CYS A 602 19.68 -3.90 -31.78
C CYS A 602 21.06 -4.49 -31.47
N LYS A 603 21.12 -5.51 -30.61
CA LYS A 603 22.36 -6.24 -30.37
C LYS A 603 22.83 -6.85 -31.69
N ILE A 604 24.10 -6.63 -32.03
CA ILE A 604 24.74 -7.35 -33.14
C ILE A 604 24.84 -8.80 -32.69
N THR A 605 23.98 -9.67 -33.24
CA THR A 605 24.03 -11.10 -32.98
C THR A 605 25.38 -11.62 -33.48
N LYS A 606 26.32 -11.90 -32.55
CA LYS A 606 27.22 -13.02 -32.79
C LYS A 606 26.33 -14.25 -32.73
N ASP A 607 26.27 -15.01 -33.82
CA ASP A 607 25.59 -16.31 -33.81
C ASP A 607 26.17 -17.11 -32.63
N PHE A 608 25.34 -17.34 -31.59
CA PHE A 608 25.67 -18.15 -30.43
C PHE A 608 25.41 -19.63 -30.71
#